data_AF-A0A7M3XN51-F1
#
_entry.id   AF-A0A7M3XN51-F1
#
_cell.length_a   1.000
_cell.length_b   1.000
_cell.length_c   1.000
_cell.angle_alpha   90.00
_cell.angle_beta   90.00
_cell.angle_gamma   90.00
#
_symmetry.space_group_name_H-M   'P 1'
#
loop_
_entity.id
_entity.type
_entity.pdbx_description
1 polymer ?
#
loop_
_entity_poly.entity_id
_entity_poly.type
_entity_poly.pdbx_seq_one_letter_code
_entity_poly.pdbx_strand_id
1 'polypeptide(L)'
;MFNLVDKRSRSKRIAFTLLLIVGCLSVIGHTTAAGSGGTDVHIELSIKDGMENTAIGVGLAILIGVYVLIIFETVHRTLAAALGGLIAVIALNYFTNEPALSLKAVTTMIDWETIGLLLGMMVMVGVISHTGVFEWFAVEAYKRSEGSIWSLVVILCIVTAVLSAFLDNVTTILLLTP
;
A
#
# COMPACT_ATOMS: atom_id res chain seq x y z
N MET A 1 -50.03 -24.72 9.91
CA MET A 1 -49.37 -23.92 10.95
C MET A 1 -47.87 -24.04 10.74
N PHE A 2 -47.17 -22.91 10.66
CA PHE A 2 -45.83 -22.71 10.09
C PHE A 2 -44.72 -23.58 10.71
N ASN A 3 -43.92 -24.22 9.86
CA ASN A 3 -42.71 -24.95 10.21
C ASN A 3 -41.49 -24.03 9.98
N LEU A 4 -40.98 -23.40 11.05
CA LEU A 4 -39.83 -22.47 11.03
C LEU A 4 -38.57 -23.12 11.60
N VAL A 5 -38.21 -24.30 11.10
CA VAL A 5 -36.97 -24.98 11.46
C VAL A 5 -35.97 -24.81 10.31
N ASP A 6 -34.82 -24.22 10.65
CA ASP A 6 -33.53 -24.37 9.96
C ASP A 6 -33.08 -23.37 8.86
N LYS A 7 -33.09 -22.06 9.17
CA LYS A 7 -32.23 -21.08 8.44
C LYS A 7 -31.23 -20.31 9.30
N ARG A 8 -31.31 -20.43 10.64
CA ARG A 8 -30.48 -19.69 11.61
C ARG A 8 -29.05 -20.25 11.78
N SER A 9 -28.82 -21.51 11.41
CA SER A 9 -27.54 -22.23 11.61
C SER A 9 -26.45 -21.78 10.62
N ARG A 10 -26.80 -21.54 9.35
CA ARG A 10 -25.83 -21.13 8.32
C ARG A 10 -25.26 -19.73 8.56
N SER A 11 -26.10 -18.77 8.95
CA SER A 11 -25.64 -17.39 9.24
C SER A 11 -24.71 -17.32 10.44
N LYS A 12 -24.94 -18.13 11.48
CA LYS A 12 -24.05 -18.21 12.65
C LYS A 12 -22.71 -18.84 12.31
N ARG A 13 -22.69 -19.86 11.43
CA ARG A 13 -21.44 -20.46 10.95
C ARG A 13 -20.62 -19.48 10.12
N ILE A 14 -21.26 -18.71 9.22
CA ILE A 14 -20.58 -17.68 8.42
C ILE A 14 -20.00 -16.58 9.31
N ALA A 15 -20.78 -16.09 10.29
CA ALA A 15 -20.31 -15.08 11.23
C ALA A 15 -19.14 -15.57 12.09
N PHE A 16 -19.18 -16.83 12.54
CA PHE A 16 -18.09 -17.44 13.31
C PHE A 16 -16.83 -17.62 12.48
N THR A 17 -16.95 -18.05 11.21
CA THR A 17 -15.81 -18.16 10.29
C THR A 17 -15.20 -16.78 10.00
N LEU A 18 -16.01 -15.74 9.80
CA LEU A 18 -15.51 -14.37 9.62
C LEU A 18 -14.80 -13.84 10.86
N LEU A 19 -15.34 -14.08 12.06
CA LEU A 19 -14.70 -13.69 13.33
C LEU A 19 -13.35 -14.39 13.54
N LEU A 20 -13.25 -15.67 13.16
CA LEU A 20 -12.01 -16.44 13.25
C LEU A 20 -10.96 -15.91 12.27
N ILE A 21 -11.36 -15.58 11.04
CA ILE A 21 -10.46 -14.99 10.02
C ILE A 21 -9.97 -13.60 10.47
N VAL A 22 -10.86 -12.74 10.96
CA VAL A 22 -10.51 -11.40 11.47
C VAL A 22 -9.64 -11.50 12.74
N GLY A 23 -9.93 -12.46 13.63
CA GLY A 23 -9.12 -12.74 14.81
C GLY A 23 -7.70 -13.20 14.45
N CYS A 24 -7.56 -14.10 13.49
CA CYS A 24 -6.26 -14.51 12.95
C CYS A 24 -5.50 -13.33 12.34
N LEU A 25 -6.18 -12.46 11.58
CA LEU A 25 -5.59 -11.23 11.03
C LEU A 25 -5.09 -10.27 12.12
N SER A 26 -5.83 -10.11 13.21
CA SER A 26 -5.40 -9.28 14.35
C SER A 26 -4.18 -9.84 15.08
N VAL A 27 -4.05 -11.18 15.17
CA VAL A 27 -2.89 -11.85 15.79
C VAL A 27 -1.66 -11.78 14.89
N ILE A 28 -1.85 -11.85 13.57
CA ILE A 28 -0.82 -11.60 12.56
C ILE A 28 -0.47 -10.10 12.50
N GLY A 29 -1.36 -9.20 12.94
CA GLY A 29 -1.11 -7.75 13.02
C GLY A 29 0.01 -7.33 13.99
N HIS A 30 0.56 -8.25 14.80
CA HIS A 30 1.79 -8.01 15.56
C HIS A 30 3.07 -8.45 14.85
N THR A 31 2.98 -9.07 13.67
CA THR A 31 4.14 -9.17 12.76
C THR A 31 4.11 -7.97 11.85
N THR A 32 4.96 -6.99 12.19
CA THR A 32 5.68 -6.12 11.25
C THR A 32 4.96 -5.92 9.92
N ALA A 33 4.23 -4.81 9.79
CA ALA A 33 4.11 -4.21 8.46
C ALA A 33 5.52 -4.16 7.88
N ALA A 34 5.73 -4.76 6.71
CA ALA A 34 7.03 -5.14 6.17
C ALA A 34 7.94 -3.96 5.74
N GLY A 35 7.79 -2.79 6.36
CA GLY A 35 8.58 -1.59 6.07
C GLY A 35 8.81 -0.69 7.28
N SER A 36 8.82 -1.23 8.51
CA SER A 36 9.15 -0.44 9.70
C SER A 36 10.22 -1.11 10.56
N GLY A 37 11.25 -1.69 9.91
CA GLY A 37 12.40 -2.30 10.55
C GLY A 37 13.68 -1.47 10.47
N GLY A 38 13.64 -0.28 9.88
CA GLY A 38 14.76 0.66 9.88
C GLY A 38 15.12 1.06 11.32
N THR A 39 16.33 0.71 11.75
CA THR A 39 16.97 1.30 12.93
C THR A 39 16.73 2.80 12.91
N ASP A 40 16.08 3.35 13.94
CA ASP A 40 15.92 4.79 14.13
C ASP A 40 17.32 5.43 14.15
N VAL A 41 17.83 5.80 12.98
CA VAL A 41 18.95 6.73 12.87
C VAL A 41 18.34 8.05 13.27
N HIS A 42 18.33 8.30 14.57
CA HIS A 42 17.99 9.58 15.17
C HIS A 42 18.95 10.62 14.59
N ILE A 43 18.58 11.20 13.46
CA ILE A 43 19.15 12.46 13.03
C ILE A 43 18.58 13.48 14.01
N GLU A 44 19.33 13.80 15.06
CA GLU A 44 19.09 14.98 15.89
C GLU A 44 19.27 16.20 14.99
N LEU A 45 18.24 16.50 14.19
CA LEU A 45 18.09 17.79 13.54
C LEU A 45 17.81 18.78 14.67
N SER A 46 18.87 19.41 15.17
CA SER A 46 18.75 20.54 16.10
C SER A 46 18.15 21.72 15.34
N ILE A 47 16.82 21.79 15.35
CA ILE A 47 16.03 22.91 14.85
C ILE A 47 16.40 24.14 15.68
N LYS A 48 16.57 25.29 15.01
CA LYS A 48 16.89 26.53 15.69
C LYS A 48 15.76 26.94 16.64
N ASP A 49 16.09 27.08 17.92
CA ASP A 49 15.13 27.43 18.98
C ASP A 49 14.27 28.65 18.59
N GLY A 50 12.95 28.49 18.61
CA GLY A 50 11.96 29.54 18.33
C GLY A 50 11.36 29.57 16.92
N MET A 51 11.77 28.70 16.00
CA MET A 51 11.25 28.64 14.62
C MET A 51 10.45 27.36 14.29
N GLU A 52 10.22 26.49 15.26
CA GLU A 52 9.56 25.19 15.09
C GLU A 52 8.15 25.31 14.48
N ASN A 53 7.31 26.19 15.01
CA ASN A 53 5.94 26.37 14.51
C ASN A 53 5.90 26.84 13.05
N THR A 54 6.88 27.68 12.65
CA THR A 54 6.99 28.17 11.28
C THR A 54 7.49 27.08 10.34
N ALA A 55 8.45 26.27 10.77
CA ALA A 55 8.95 25.13 9.99
C ALA A 55 7.85 24.10 9.74
N ILE A 56 7.07 23.76 10.76
CA ILE A 56 5.91 22.86 10.65
C ILE A 56 4.86 23.45 9.71
N GLY A 57 4.56 24.74 9.83
CA GLY A 57 3.61 25.44 8.95
C GLY A 57 4.03 25.43 7.49
N VAL A 58 5.32 25.68 7.20
CA VAL A 58 5.86 25.62 5.84
C VAL A 58 5.83 24.20 5.29
N GLY A 59 6.22 23.20 6.09
CA GLY A 59 6.14 21.79 5.69
C GLY A 59 4.72 21.35 5.34
N LEU A 60 3.74 21.75 6.15
CA LEU A 60 2.32 21.49 5.89
C LEU A 60 1.82 22.19 4.62
N ALA A 61 2.24 23.44 4.38
CA ALA A 61 1.90 24.17 3.16
C ALA A 61 2.46 23.48 1.90
N ILE A 62 3.70 23.00 1.97
CA ILE A 62 4.34 22.24 0.86
C ILE A 62 3.57 20.95 0.61
N LEU A 63 3.24 20.19 1.67
CA LEU A 63 2.49 18.93 1.56
C LEU A 63 1.12 19.13 0.88
N ILE A 64 0.37 20.13 1.34
CA ILE A 64 -0.94 20.47 0.76
C ILE A 64 -0.77 20.91 -0.70
N GLY A 65 0.21 21.76 -1.00
CA GLY A 65 0.48 22.22 -2.36
C GLY A 65 0.79 21.07 -3.33
N VAL A 66 1.62 20.11 -2.90
CA VAL A 66 1.94 18.91 -3.68
C VAL A 66 0.70 18.05 -3.89
N TYR A 67 -0.12 17.83 -2.84
CA TYR A 67 -1.35 17.06 -2.99
C TYR A 67 -2.35 17.70 -3.92
N VAL A 68 -2.55 19.02 -3.83
CA VAL A 68 -3.39 19.77 -4.76
C VAL A 68 -2.89 19.56 -6.18
N LEU A 69 -1.59 19.71 -6.42
CA LEU A 69 -0.99 19.54 -7.74
C LEU A 69 -1.20 18.11 -8.30
N ILE A 70 -1.09 17.08 -7.45
CA ILE A 70 -1.36 15.68 -7.80
C ILE A 70 -2.85 15.47 -8.12
N ILE A 71 -3.76 15.97 -7.28
CA ILE A 71 -5.20 15.79 -7.42
C ILE A 71 -5.73 16.47 -8.68
N PHE A 72 -5.27 17.69 -8.97
CA PHE A 72 -5.65 18.42 -10.18
C PHE A 72 -4.91 17.94 -11.43
N GLU A 73 -4.01 16.97 -11.29
CA GLU A 73 -3.20 16.35 -12.37
C GLU A 73 -2.56 17.36 -13.32
N THR A 74 -2.30 18.59 -12.83
CA THR A 74 -1.75 19.69 -13.64
C THR A 74 -0.33 19.37 -14.10
N VAL A 75 0.35 18.49 -13.36
CA VAL A 75 1.67 17.97 -13.67
C VAL A 75 1.71 16.48 -13.31
N HIS A 76 2.56 15.70 -13.98
CA HIS A 76 2.77 14.29 -13.64
C HIS A 76 3.08 14.10 -12.14
N ARG A 77 2.39 13.14 -11.52
CA ARG A 77 2.54 12.77 -10.10
C ARG A 77 3.99 12.59 -9.65
N THR A 78 4.84 12.04 -10.50
CA THR A 78 6.27 11.84 -10.24
C THR A 78 7.03 13.16 -10.17
N LEU A 79 6.75 14.09 -11.10
CA LEU A 79 7.37 15.40 -11.14
C LEU A 79 6.88 16.28 -9.99
N ALA A 80 5.58 16.21 -9.66
CA ALA A 80 5.00 16.88 -8.50
C ALA A 80 5.67 16.45 -7.19
N ALA A 81 5.84 15.15 -6.99
CA ALA A 81 6.53 14.60 -5.82
C ALA A 81 8.01 14.99 -5.78
N ALA A 82 8.71 14.95 -6.91
CA ALA A 82 10.14 15.32 -6.99
C ALA A 82 10.37 16.81 -6.67
N LEU A 83 9.56 17.71 -7.23
CA LEU A 83 9.63 19.14 -6.92
C LEU A 83 9.26 19.42 -5.46
N GLY A 84 8.20 18.77 -4.96
CA GLY A 84 7.78 18.88 -3.57
C GLY A 84 8.88 18.47 -2.58
N GLY A 85 9.54 17.34 -2.84
CA GLY A 85 10.67 16.85 -2.05
C GLY A 85 11.87 17.81 -2.08
N LEU A 86 12.21 18.34 -3.27
CA LEU A 86 13.29 19.32 -3.40
C LEU A 86 13.01 20.59 -2.59
N ILE A 87 11.79 21.14 -2.69
CA ILE A 87 11.38 22.33 -1.94
C ILE A 87 11.39 22.05 -0.43
N ALA A 88 10.95 20.86 0.00
CA ALA A 88 10.98 20.46 1.40
C ALA A 88 12.40 20.39 1.96
N VAL A 89 13.36 19.83 1.22
CA VAL A 89 14.77 19.76 1.63
C VAL A 89 15.40 21.17 1.70
N ILE A 90 15.09 22.04 0.73
CA ILE A 90 15.55 23.44 0.75
C ILE A 90 14.98 24.19 1.96
N ALA A 91 13.69 24.01 2.25
CA ALA A 91 13.06 24.60 3.43
C ALA A 91 13.73 24.08 4.71
N LEU A 92 13.92 22.76 4.84
CA LEU A 92 14.59 22.15 6.00
C LEU A 92 16.00 22.69 6.21
N ASN A 93 16.77 22.91 5.14
CA ASN A 93 18.10 23.51 5.24
C ASN A 93 18.09 24.94 5.75
N TYR A 94 17.04 25.71 5.43
CA TYR A 94 16.89 27.07 5.95
C TYR A 94 16.54 27.08 7.46
N PHE A 95 15.77 26.10 7.93
CA PHE A 95 15.32 26.02 9.33
C PHE A 95 16.26 25.24 10.28
N THR A 96 17.26 24.54 9.75
CA THR A 96 18.20 23.69 10.51
C THR A 96 19.59 24.33 10.60
N ASN A 97 20.28 24.17 11.73
CA ASN A 97 21.64 24.71 11.94
C ASN A 97 22.74 23.89 11.22
N GLU A 98 22.51 22.59 11.06
CA GLU A 98 23.34 21.67 10.26
C GLU A 98 22.93 21.71 8.77
N PRO A 99 23.87 21.58 7.81
CA PRO A 99 23.56 21.59 6.40
C PRO A 99 22.76 20.36 5.98
N ALA A 100 21.42 20.45 6.08
CA ALA A 100 20.49 19.42 5.60
C ALA A 100 20.60 19.13 4.09
N LEU A 101 21.24 20.01 3.30
CA LEU A 101 21.55 19.79 1.88
C LEU A 101 22.73 18.83 1.64
N SER A 102 23.40 18.35 2.68
CA SER A 102 24.43 17.33 2.51
C SER A 102 23.81 16.07 1.92
N LEU A 103 24.42 15.53 0.84
CA LEU A 103 23.95 14.32 0.17
C LEU A 103 23.73 13.17 1.16
N LYS A 104 24.57 13.06 2.19
CA LYS A 104 24.46 12.04 3.25
C LYS A 104 23.20 12.20 4.10
N ALA A 105 22.76 13.44 4.37
CA ALA A 105 21.54 13.70 5.12
C ALA A 105 20.31 13.38 4.27
N VAL A 106 20.28 13.80 3.00
CA VAL A 106 19.15 13.51 2.11
C VAL A 106 19.00 12.01 1.87
N THR A 107 20.10 11.26 1.67
CA THR A 107 20.03 9.81 1.43
C THR A 107 19.61 9.01 2.66
N THR A 108 19.78 9.56 3.87
CA THR A 108 19.34 8.93 5.12
C THR A 108 17.87 9.23 5.44
N MET A 109 17.30 10.30 4.88
CA MET A 109 15.85 10.59 4.94
C MET A 109 15.03 9.72 3.97
N ILE A 110 15.68 9.01 3.04
CA ILE A 110 15.03 8.09 2.11
C ILE A 110 14.84 6.73 2.80
N ASP A 111 13.61 6.22 2.80
CA ASP A 111 13.30 4.87 3.24
C ASP A 111 13.63 3.84 2.14
N TRP A 112 14.83 3.29 2.22
CA TRP A 112 15.33 2.27 1.29
C TRP A 112 14.63 0.92 1.44
N GLU A 113 14.09 0.61 2.63
CA GLU A 113 13.36 -0.63 2.89
C GLU A 113 12.07 -0.63 2.07
N THR A 114 11.29 0.46 2.18
CA THR A 114 10.03 0.62 1.43
C THR A 114 10.28 0.67 -0.08
N ILE A 115 11.25 1.44 -0.57
CA ILE A 115 11.55 1.51 -2.02
C ILE A 115 12.01 0.14 -2.54
N GLY A 116 12.89 -0.55 -1.81
CA GLY A 116 13.38 -1.87 -2.19
C GLY A 116 12.26 -2.92 -2.21
N LEU A 117 11.36 -2.87 -1.23
CA LEU A 117 10.20 -3.75 -1.16
C LEU A 117 9.24 -3.50 -2.33
N LEU A 118 8.85 -2.25 -2.57
CA LEU A 118 7.96 -1.90 -3.68
C LEU A 118 8.55 -2.30 -5.04
N LEU A 119 9.85 -2.05 -5.23
CA LEU A 119 10.56 -2.47 -6.45
C LEU A 119 10.55 -4.00 -6.59
N GLY A 120 10.85 -4.73 -5.51
CA GLY A 120 10.84 -6.19 -5.50
C GLY A 120 9.47 -6.77 -5.84
N MET A 121 8.41 -6.21 -5.26
CA MET A 121 7.03 -6.62 -5.56
C MET A 121 6.69 -6.35 -7.03
N MET A 122 6.99 -5.17 -7.58
CA MET A 122 6.71 -4.84 -8.98
C MET A 122 7.48 -5.75 -9.96
N VAL A 123 8.75 -6.07 -9.68
CA VAL A 123 9.56 -6.96 -10.53
C VAL A 123 9.02 -8.39 -10.48
N MET A 124 8.73 -8.93 -9.29
CA MET A 124 8.17 -10.28 -9.12
C MET A 124 6.87 -10.42 -9.91
N VAL A 125 5.97 -9.44 -9.76
CA VAL A 125 4.70 -9.34 -10.47
C VAL A 125 4.90 -9.34 -11.98
N GLY A 126 5.83 -8.52 -12.48
CA GLY A 126 6.12 -8.44 -13.91
C GLY A 126 6.52 -9.80 -14.49
N VAL A 127 7.41 -10.52 -13.79
CA VAL A 127 7.84 -11.87 -14.23
C VAL A 127 6.68 -12.85 -14.20
N ILE A 128 5.87 -12.89 -13.13
CA ILE A 128 4.72 -13.80 -13.03
C ILE A 128 3.70 -13.52 -14.13
N SER A 129 3.42 -12.24 -14.42
CA SER A 129 2.50 -11.85 -15.49
C SER A 129 2.94 -12.35 -16.87
N HIS A 130 4.25 -12.34 -17.16
CA HIS A 130 4.76 -12.84 -18.43
C HIS A 130 4.73 -14.37 -18.56
N THR A 131 4.64 -15.11 -17.45
CA THR A 131 4.61 -16.58 -17.48
C THR A 131 3.25 -17.19 -17.82
N GLY A 132 2.19 -16.39 -17.92
CA GLY A 132 0.85 -16.89 -18.28
C GLY A 132 0.09 -17.55 -17.13
N VAL A 133 0.58 -17.40 -15.89
CA VAL A 133 0.00 -18.02 -14.70
C VAL A 133 -1.41 -17.48 -14.43
N PHE A 134 -1.63 -16.20 -14.71
CA PHE A 134 -2.92 -15.54 -14.50
C PHE A 134 -3.99 -16.03 -15.46
N GLU A 135 -3.65 -16.22 -16.73
CA GLU A 135 -4.52 -16.79 -17.76
C GLU A 135 -4.87 -18.24 -17.43
N TRP A 136 -3.91 -19.01 -16.91
CA TRP A 136 -4.16 -20.36 -16.43
C TRP A 136 -5.18 -20.39 -15.27
N PHE A 137 -5.03 -19.50 -14.28
CA PHE A 137 -6.00 -19.35 -13.19
C PHE A 137 -7.39 -18.93 -13.69
N ALA A 138 -7.47 -18.02 -14.67
CA ALA A 138 -8.73 -17.58 -15.24
C ALA A 138 -9.47 -18.72 -15.97
N VAL A 139 -8.76 -19.51 -16.78
CA VAL A 139 -9.33 -20.67 -17.48
C VAL A 139 -9.76 -21.75 -16.50
N GLU A 140 -8.96 -22.03 -15.47
CA GLU A 140 -9.30 -23.03 -14.46
C GLU A 140 -10.51 -22.59 -13.62
N ALA A 141 -10.58 -21.31 -13.24
CA ALA A 141 -11.75 -20.73 -12.56
C ALA A 141 -13.01 -20.82 -13.43
N TYR A 142 -12.89 -20.56 -14.73
CA TYR A 142 -14.00 -20.68 -15.68
C TYR A 142 -14.52 -22.11 -15.82
N LYS A 143 -13.61 -23.08 -15.99
CA LYS A 143 -13.98 -24.50 -16.07
C LYS A 143 -14.69 -24.97 -14.80
N ARG A 144 -14.27 -24.48 -13.64
CA ARG A 144 -14.82 -24.83 -12.32
C ARG A 144 -16.11 -24.10 -11.98
N SER A 145 -16.46 -23.06 -12.73
CA SER A 145 -17.68 -22.26 -12.59
C SER A 145 -18.90 -22.88 -13.30
N GLU A 146 -18.67 -23.86 -14.18
CA GLU A 146 -19.72 -24.55 -14.96
C GLU A 146 -20.63 -23.59 -15.76
N GLY A 147 -20.11 -22.41 -16.14
CA GLY A 147 -20.85 -21.41 -16.91
C GLY A 147 -21.75 -20.47 -16.10
N SER A 148 -21.73 -20.54 -14.76
CA SER A 148 -22.53 -19.64 -13.92
C SER A 148 -21.76 -18.37 -13.53
N ILE A 149 -22.28 -17.20 -13.90
CA ILE A 149 -21.62 -15.90 -13.63
C ILE A 149 -21.31 -15.72 -12.14
N TRP A 150 -22.22 -16.15 -11.26
CA TRP A 150 -22.08 -15.97 -9.82
C TRP A 150 -20.99 -16.87 -9.21
N SER A 151 -20.88 -18.12 -9.66
CA SER A 151 -19.80 -19.00 -9.18
C SER A 151 -18.45 -18.55 -9.70
N LEU A 152 -18.39 -18.04 -10.94
CA LEU A 152 -17.17 -17.47 -11.51
C LEU A 152 -16.63 -16.32 -10.66
N VAL A 153 -17.49 -15.35 -10.33
CA VAL A 153 -17.12 -14.19 -9.52
C VAL A 153 -16.61 -14.61 -8.15
N VAL A 154 -17.27 -15.57 -7.48
CA VAL A 154 -16.84 -16.05 -6.18
C VAL A 154 -15.48 -16.74 -6.25
N ILE A 155 -15.25 -17.59 -7.26
CA ILE A 155 -13.97 -18.28 -7.45
C ILE A 155 -12.85 -17.27 -7.73
N LEU A 156 -13.08 -16.32 -8.64
CA LEU A 156 -12.12 -15.26 -8.95
C LEU A 156 -11.84 -14.40 -7.70
N CYS A 157 -12.84 -13.99 -6.94
CA CYS A 157 -12.62 -13.24 -5.69
C CYS A 157 -11.75 -14.01 -4.69
N ILE A 158 -11.94 -15.33 -4.54
CA ILE A 158 -11.12 -16.14 -3.64
C ILE A 158 -9.68 -16.23 -4.15
N VAL A 159 -9.50 -16.49 -5.45
CA VAL A 159 -8.18 -16.55 -6.09
C VAL A 159 -7.47 -15.20 -5.95
N THR A 160 -8.15 -14.09 -6.28
CA THR A 160 -7.64 -12.73 -6.13
C THR A 160 -7.32 -12.39 -4.68
N ALA A 161 -8.13 -12.80 -3.70
CA ALA A 161 -7.86 -12.57 -2.29
C ALA A 161 -6.61 -13.29 -1.79
N VAL A 162 -6.40 -14.54 -2.22
CA VAL A 162 -5.18 -15.31 -1.90
C VAL A 162 -3.97 -14.70 -2.59
N LEU A 163 -4.10 -14.35 -3.87
CA LEU A 163 -3.00 -13.77 -4.65
C LEU A 163 -2.64 -12.34 -4.19
N SER A 164 -3.60 -11.54 -3.72
CA SER A 164 -3.37 -10.18 -3.21
C SER A 164 -2.53 -10.13 -1.93
N ALA A 165 -2.37 -11.25 -1.22
CA ALA A 165 -1.43 -11.33 -0.09
C ALA A 165 0.03 -11.39 -0.55
N PHE A 166 0.29 -11.79 -1.79
CA PHE A 166 1.62 -11.92 -2.38
C PHE A 166 1.89 -10.88 -3.48
N LEU A 167 0.84 -10.38 -4.13
CA LEU A 167 0.91 -9.47 -5.26
C LEU A 167 0.41 -8.08 -4.86
N ASP A 168 1.14 -7.06 -5.30
CA ASP A 168 0.78 -5.66 -5.05
C ASP A 168 -0.42 -5.22 -5.91
N ASN A 169 -1.07 -4.14 -5.49
CA ASN A 169 -2.36 -3.62 -5.97
C ASN A 169 -2.51 -3.50 -7.49
N VAL A 170 -1.43 -3.18 -8.21
CA VAL A 170 -1.44 -3.07 -9.70
C VAL A 170 -1.63 -4.44 -10.36
N THR A 171 -1.20 -5.52 -9.72
CA THR A 171 -1.33 -6.88 -10.25
C THR A 171 -2.74 -7.43 -10.08
N THR A 172 -3.33 -7.11 -8.94
CA THR A 172 -4.67 -7.55 -8.56
C THR A 172 -5.71 -7.04 -9.56
N ILE A 173 -5.49 -5.85 -10.13
CA ILE A 173 -6.35 -5.31 -11.17
C ILE A 173 -6.10 -5.95 -12.54
N LEU A 174 -4.87 -6.37 -12.87
CA LEU A 174 -4.60 -7.15 -14.09
C LEU A 174 -5.32 -8.50 -14.10
N LEU A 175 -5.48 -9.12 -12.92
CA LEU A 175 -6.24 -10.35 -12.74
C LEU A 175 -7.76 -10.20 -12.98
N LEU A 176 -8.31 -9.05 -12.62
CA LEU A 176 -9.74 -8.75 -12.72
C LEU A 176 -10.12 -8.09 -14.05
N THR A 177 -9.11 -7.62 -14.78
CA THR A 177 -9.24 -6.97 -16.08
C THR A 177 -8.55 -7.83 -17.16
N PRO A 178 -8.96 -9.10 -17.39
CA PRO A 178 -8.62 -9.72 -18.65
C PRO A 178 -9.31 -8.98 -19.81
#